data_AF-A0A930XNT9-F1
#
_entry.id   AF-A0A930XNT9-F1
#
_cell.length_a   1.000
_cell.length_b   1.000
_cell.length_c   1.000
_cell.angle_alpha   90.00
_cell.angle_beta   90.00
_cell.angle_gamma   90.00
#
_symmetry.space_group_name_H-M   'P 1'
#
loop_
_entity.id
_entity.type
_entity.pdbx_description
1 polymer ?
#
loop_
_entity_poly.entity_id
_entity_poly.type
_entity_poly.pdbx_seq_one_letter_code
_entity_poly.pdbx_strand_id
1 'polypeptide(L)'
;MSSTASSLDVIWVIFCAILVSTMQAGFCCLESGLVRAKNSINVAIKNLVDFCIACSMFWLLGFTLMFGATARGLVGTQLPPTSTWTAQDYAFFLFELAFCGTATTIVSGAVAERMSFGGYFITAVVLSSCIYPTTGHWVWGGLWFDTTPGWLHRLHFHDFAGSTVVHSVGAWTAFAAILIIGPRLGRFGPRSKQIDGHNLPIAVLGVFLLWFGWFGFNGGSTFAFTDQVPRILVNTAQGGAAGGLAALITTWIIHRRPQVPLIMNGVIGGLVSVTAGCDFMIPLGAAWAGAIGGILCTVSARLLSQYNIDDAVGVVPAHLVCGVWGTLAVPLFIDPLL
;
A
#
# COMPACT_ATOMS: atom_id res chain seq x y z
N MET A 1 -2.83 -25.87 20.08
CA MET A 1 -2.10 -26.17 21.33
C MET A 1 -1.11 -25.04 21.60
N SER A 2 -1.35 -24.32 22.70
CA SER A 2 -0.41 -23.50 23.49
C SER A 2 0.99 -23.20 22.92
N SER A 3 1.12 -22.06 22.26
CA SER A 3 2.15 -21.11 22.68
C SER A 3 1.43 -19.81 22.93
N THR A 4 1.34 -19.36 24.18
CA THR A 4 1.22 -17.92 24.45
C THR A 4 2.23 -17.23 23.53
N ALA A 5 1.77 -16.36 22.62
CA ALA A 5 2.69 -15.57 21.81
C ALA A 5 3.75 -15.00 22.74
N SER A 6 5.00 -15.17 22.37
CA SER A 6 6.07 -14.73 23.24
C SER A 6 5.95 -13.21 23.37
N SER A 7 6.42 -12.65 24.49
CA SER A 7 6.50 -11.19 24.60
C SER A 7 7.31 -10.57 23.46
N LEU A 8 8.24 -11.33 22.86
CA LEU A 8 9.00 -10.94 21.68
C LEU A 8 8.11 -10.77 20.45
N ASP A 9 7.17 -11.69 20.21
CA ASP A 9 6.24 -11.60 19.07
C ASP A 9 5.34 -10.38 19.19
N VAL A 10 4.80 -10.13 20.39
CA VAL A 10 3.96 -8.96 20.66
C VAL A 10 4.75 -7.65 20.45
N ILE A 11 5.98 -7.57 20.97
CA ILE A 11 6.86 -6.42 20.77
C ILE A 11 7.17 -6.22 19.28
N TRP A 12 7.46 -7.30 18.56
CA TRP A 12 7.75 -7.28 17.13
C TRP A 12 6.58 -6.71 16.32
N VAL A 13 5.36 -7.21 16.56
CA VAL A 13 4.16 -6.75 15.85
C VAL A 13 3.85 -5.28 16.18
N ILE A 14 3.94 -4.86 17.44
CA ILE A 14 3.74 -3.45 17.83
C ILE A 14 4.79 -2.55 17.15
N PHE A 15 6.06 -2.95 17.18
CA PHE A 15 7.13 -2.21 16.52
C PHE A 15 6.88 -2.07 15.02
N CYS A 16 6.50 -3.17 14.36
CA CYS A 16 6.13 -3.17 12.95
C CYS A 16 4.92 -2.26 12.67
N ALA A 17 3.89 -2.27 13.52
CA ALA A 17 2.73 -1.40 13.37
C ALA A 17 3.10 0.09 13.47
N ILE A 18 4.03 0.44 14.38
CA ILE A 18 4.57 1.80 14.50
C ILE A 18 5.37 2.18 13.24
N LEU A 19 6.22 1.28 12.74
CA LEU A 19 6.95 1.50 11.48
C LEU A 19 5.98 1.75 10.31
N VAL A 20 4.93 0.94 10.17
CA VAL A 20 3.91 1.14 9.13
C VAL A 20 3.19 2.47 9.32
N SER A 21 2.89 2.86 10.56
CA SER A 21 2.27 4.15 10.84
C SER A 21 3.16 5.33 10.42
N THR A 22 4.50 5.18 10.43
CA THR A 22 5.40 6.22 9.88
C THR A 22 5.26 6.41 8.37
N MET A 23 4.69 5.44 7.64
CA MET A 23 4.39 5.59 6.22
C MET A 23 3.40 6.73 5.98
N GLN A 24 2.54 7.08 6.93
CA GLN A 24 1.64 8.25 6.82
C GLN A 24 2.42 9.56 6.69
N ALA A 25 3.51 9.71 7.46
CA ALA A 25 4.43 10.83 7.27
C ALA A 25 5.12 10.76 5.90
N GLY A 26 5.45 9.55 5.45
CA GLY A 26 5.99 9.28 4.11
C GLY A 26 5.08 9.76 2.98
N PHE A 27 3.80 9.37 2.99
CA PHE A 27 2.78 9.84 2.03
C PHE A 27 2.61 11.35 2.09
N CYS A 28 2.48 11.92 3.30
CA CYS A 28 2.35 13.35 3.48
C CYS A 28 3.53 14.12 2.85
N CYS A 29 4.77 13.68 3.08
CA CYS A 29 5.96 14.28 2.47
C CYS A 29 6.00 14.07 0.95
N LEU A 30 5.77 12.84 0.47
CA LEU A 30 5.77 12.50 -0.95
C LEU A 30 4.79 13.37 -1.73
N GLU A 31 3.53 13.38 -1.29
CA GLU A 31 2.44 14.03 -1.99
C GLU A 31 2.55 15.55 -1.90
N SER A 32 2.83 16.08 -0.69
CA SER A 32 3.01 17.52 -0.53
C SER A 32 4.14 18.01 -1.44
N GLY A 33 5.27 17.30 -1.50
CA GLY A 33 6.41 17.66 -2.36
C GLY A 33 6.12 17.59 -3.85
N LEU A 34 5.24 16.67 -4.29
CA LEU A 34 4.87 16.46 -5.70
C LEU A 34 3.72 17.33 -6.21
N VAL A 35 2.97 18.01 -5.33
CA VAL A 35 1.97 19.00 -5.74
C VAL A 35 2.55 20.42 -5.84
N ARG A 36 1.77 21.34 -6.40
CA ARG A 36 2.09 22.77 -6.43
C ARG A 36 2.05 23.34 -5.01
N ALA A 37 2.95 24.28 -4.71
CA ALA A 37 3.10 24.87 -3.38
C ALA A 37 1.78 25.42 -2.80
N LYS A 38 0.92 26.02 -3.65
CA LYS A 38 -0.38 26.55 -3.21
C LYS A 38 -1.36 25.50 -2.66
N ASN A 39 -1.14 24.22 -2.97
CA ASN A 39 -2.01 23.11 -2.59
C ASN A 39 -1.40 22.23 -1.48
N SER A 40 -0.15 22.44 -1.08
CA SER A 40 0.57 21.55 -0.15
C SER A 40 -0.14 21.41 1.20
N ILE A 41 -0.65 22.52 1.76
CA ILE A 41 -1.40 22.51 3.03
C ILE A 41 -2.67 21.66 2.91
N ASN A 42 -3.37 21.72 1.77
CA ASN A 42 -4.57 20.91 1.56
C ASN A 42 -4.26 19.42 1.44
N VAL A 43 -3.10 19.06 0.88
CA VAL A 43 -2.64 17.67 0.80
C VAL A 43 -2.22 17.15 2.17
N ALA A 44 -1.45 17.93 2.93
CA ALA A 44 -1.00 17.56 4.27
C ALA A 44 -2.17 17.31 5.23
N ILE A 45 -3.19 18.19 5.24
CA ILE A 45 -4.35 18.00 6.11
C ILE A 45 -5.20 16.79 5.69
N LYS A 46 -5.26 16.45 4.40
CA LYS A 46 -5.96 15.24 3.93
C LYS A 46 -5.26 13.97 4.44
N ASN A 47 -3.94 13.91 4.36
CA ASN A 47 -3.14 12.80 4.90
C ASN A 47 -3.28 12.66 6.42
N LEU A 48 -3.36 13.77 7.17
CA LEU A 48 -3.60 13.68 8.62
C LEU A 48 -5.01 13.18 8.93
N VAL A 49 -6.01 13.73 8.26
CA VAL A 49 -7.42 13.44 8.54
C VAL A 49 -7.81 12.05 8.07
N ASP A 50 -7.25 11.53 6.97
CA ASP A 50 -7.54 10.16 6.54
C ASP A 50 -7.09 9.12 7.56
N PHE A 51 -5.96 9.33 8.23
CA PHE A 51 -5.51 8.41 9.27
C PHE A 51 -6.44 8.47 10.48
N CYS A 52 -6.90 9.67 10.88
CA CYS A 52 -7.93 9.80 11.93
C CYS A 52 -9.24 9.08 11.55
N ILE A 53 -9.66 9.18 10.29
CA ILE A 53 -10.84 8.49 9.77
C ILE A 53 -10.61 6.98 9.79
N ALA A 54 -9.48 6.49 9.26
CA ALA A 54 -9.14 5.07 9.24
C ALA A 54 -9.12 4.49 10.66
N CYS A 55 -8.48 5.17 11.62
CA CYS A 55 -8.49 4.76 13.02
C CYS A 55 -9.91 4.60 13.57
N SER A 56 -10.77 5.58 13.30
CA SER A 56 -12.14 5.60 13.82
C SER A 56 -13.02 4.56 13.15
N MET A 57 -12.96 4.47 11.82
CA MET A 57 -13.84 3.64 11.01
C MET A 57 -13.44 2.18 11.00
N PHE A 58 -12.14 1.90 11.05
CA PHE A 58 -11.66 0.54 11.20
C PHE A 58 -11.99 0.00 12.59
N TRP A 59 -11.86 0.79 13.65
CA TRP A 59 -12.33 0.41 14.99
C TRP A 59 -13.84 0.15 15.05
N LEU A 60 -14.64 1.08 14.55
CA LEU A 60 -16.11 1.03 14.68
C LEU A 60 -16.75 -0.07 13.83
N LEU A 61 -16.20 -0.38 12.65
CA LEU A 61 -16.81 -1.30 11.71
C LEU A 61 -15.79 -2.17 10.96
N GLY A 62 -14.73 -1.56 10.43
CA GLY A 62 -13.86 -2.23 9.46
C GLY A 62 -13.19 -3.50 10.00
N PHE A 63 -12.71 -3.49 11.24
CA PHE A 63 -12.07 -4.66 11.85
C PHE A 63 -13.06 -5.82 12.02
N THR A 64 -14.31 -5.53 12.40
CA THR A 64 -15.39 -6.54 12.45
C THR A 64 -15.63 -7.14 11.08
N LEU A 65 -15.75 -6.32 10.03
CA LEU A 65 -16.00 -6.82 8.68
C LEU A 65 -14.81 -7.62 8.13
N MET A 66 -13.59 -7.29 8.52
CA MET A 66 -12.38 -7.94 8.02
C MET A 66 -12.04 -9.23 8.77
N PHE A 67 -12.06 -9.20 10.10
CA PHE A 67 -11.54 -10.29 10.94
C PHE A 67 -12.59 -10.95 11.85
N GLY A 68 -13.84 -10.48 11.84
CA GLY A 68 -14.92 -11.09 12.59
C GLY A 68 -15.36 -12.47 12.07
N ALA A 69 -16.21 -13.13 12.84
CA ALA A 69 -16.77 -14.43 12.52
C ALA A 69 -17.45 -14.38 11.15
N THR A 70 -17.16 -15.35 10.31
CA THR A 70 -17.47 -15.23 8.89
C THR A 70 -18.93 -15.56 8.51
N ALA A 71 -19.50 -14.76 7.61
CA ALA A 71 -20.68 -15.12 6.83
C ALA A 71 -20.23 -15.69 5.47
N ARG A 72 -20.19 -17.02 5.36
CA ARG A 72 -19.92 -17.77 4.12
C ARG A 72 -18.53 -17.48 3.48
N GLY A 73 -17.58 -16.91 4.22
CA GLY A 73 -16.28 -16.45 3.70
C GLY A 73 -16.32 -15.11 2.97
N LEU A 74 -17.43 -14.38 3.04
CA LEU A 74 -17.63 -13.15 2.28
C LEU A 74 -17.40 -11.89 3.13
N VAL A 75 -17.80 -11.92 4.40
CA VAL A 75 -17.68 -10.79 5.31
C VAL A 75 -17.67 -11.27 6.76
N GLY A 76 -16.94 -10.58 7.63
CA GLY A 76 -16.99 -10.76 9.07
C GLY A 76 -18.24 -10.12 9.69
N THR A 77 -18.79 -10.76 10.71
CA THR A 77 -20.09 -10.40 11.30
C THR A 77 -20.01 -10.04 12.77
N GLN A 78 -19.11 -10.70 13.52
CA GLN A 78 -19.01 -10.53 14.96
C GLN A 78 -17.57 -10.71 15.46
N LEU A 79 -17.11 -9.82 16.33
CA LEU A 79 -15.85 -9.95 17.04
C LEU A 79 -16.06 -10.65 18.40
N PRO A 80 -15.06 -11.38 18.93
CA PRO A 80 -14.96 -11.67 20.35
C PRO A 80 -15.04 -10.38 21.18
N PRO A 81 -15.69 -10.40 22.36
CA PRO A 81 -15.80 -9.23 23.22
C PRO A 81 -14.42 -8.63 23.54
N THR A 82 -14.28 -7.31 23.51
CA THR A 82 -12.99 -6.64 23.78
C THR A 82 -12.45 -6.93 25.18
N SER A 83 -13.30 -7.34 26.13
CA SER A 83 -12.90 -7.80 27.46
C SER A 83 -12.08 -9.10 27.45
N THR A 84 -12.10 -9.86 26.35
CA THR A 84 -11.31 -11.09 26.19
C THR A 84 -10.04 -10.88 25.37
N TRP A 85 -9.78 -9.66 24.89
CA TRP A 85 -8.61 -9.37 24.08
C TRP A 85 -7.34 -9.39 24.94
N THR A 86 -6.34 -10.10 24.44
CA THR A 86 -4.98 -10.17 24.97
C THR A 86 -4.10 -9.06 24.39
N ALA A 87 -2.87 -8.91 24.89
CA ALA A 87 -1.90 -7.99 24.31
C ALA A 87 -1.61 -8.28 22.82
N GLN A 88 -1.65 -9.56 22.43
CA GLN A 88 -1.48 -9.97 21.03
C GLN A 88 -2.65 -9.50 20.16
N ASP A 89 -3.88 -9.54 20.67
CA ASP A 89 -5.06 -9.09 19.94
C ASP A 89 -5.02 -7.58 19.67
N TYR A 90 -4.60 -6.78 20.67
CA TYR A 90 -4.39 -5.36 20.48
C TYR A 90 -3.22 -5.05 19.53
N ALA A 91 -2.15 -5.84 19.57
CA ALA A 91 -1.04 -5.71 18.63
C ALA A 91 -1.46 -6.02 17.18
N PHE A 92 -2.22 -7.09 16.99
CA PHE A 92 -2.79 -7.47 15.69
C PHE A 92 -3.73 -6.38 15.16
N PHE A 93 -4.65 -5.89 16.00
CA PHE A 93 -5.53 -4.78 15.64
C PHE A 93 -4.74 -3.53 15.22
N LEU A 94 -3.72 -3.14 15.98
CA LEU A 94 -2.91 -1.96 15.69
C LEU A 94 -2.15 -2.11 14.36
N PHE A 95 -1.63 -3.30 14.08
CA PHE A 95 -0.93 -3.62 12.83
C PHE A 95 -1.87 -3.51 11.62
N GLU A 96 -3.05 -4.11 11.70
CA GLU A 96 -4.06 -4.07 10.62
C GLU A 96 -4.69 -2.69 10.44
N LEU A 97 -4.82 -1.91 11.52
CA LEU A 97 -5.24 -0.52 11.46
C LEU A 97 -4.23 0.33 10.68
N ALA A 98 -2.93 0.06 10.84
CA ALA A 98 -1.90 0.75 10.07
C ALA A 98 -2.02 0.44 8.57
N PHE A 99 -2.33 -0.81 8.20
CA PHE A 99 -2.58 -1.23 6.82
C PHE A 99 -3.85 -0.59 6.23
N CYS A 100 -4.93 -0.53 7.01
CA CYS A 100 -6.15 0.17 6.63
C CYS A 100 -5.88 1.67 6.35
N GLY A 101 -5.08 2.31 7.21
CA GLY A 101 -4.61 3.67 7.00
C GLY A 101 -3.81 3.82 5.70
N THR A 102 -2.90 2.89 5.41
CA THR A 102 -2.13 2.87 4.15
C THR A 102 -3.04 2.72 2.93
N ALA A 103 -3.97 1.77 2.94
CA ALA A 103 -4.92 1.57 1.84
C ALA A 103 -5.76 2.83 1.58
N THR A 104 -6.18 3.50 2.65
CA THR A 104 -7.00 4.71 2.60
C THR A 104 -6.22 5.90 2.02
N THR A 105 -5.01 6.15 2.52
CA THR A 105 -4.22 7.32 2.14
C THR A 105 -3.71 7.26 0.70
N ILE A 106 -3.55 6.06 0.11
CA ILE A 106 -3.22 5.87 -1.31
C ILE A 106 -4.12 6.69 -2.25
N VAL A 107 -5.39 6.90 -1.89
CA VAL A 107 -6.32 7.71 -2.70
C VAL A 107 -5.91 9.19 -2.74
N SER A 108 -5.38 9.74 -1.64
CA SER A 108 -5.09 11.18 -1.51
C SER A 108 -4.13 11.68 -2.57
N GLY A 109 -3.04 10.94 -2.79
CA GLY A 109 -2.04 11.26 -3.80
C GLY A 109 -2.62 11.34 -5.21
N ALA A 110 -3.45 10.37 -5.61
CA ALA A 110 -3.99 10.32 -6.97
C ALA A 110 -4.90 11.52 -7.25
N VAL A 111 -5.74 11.89 -6.27
CA VAL A 111 -6.81 12.89 -6.37
C VAL A 111 -6.38 14.31 -5.96
N ALA A 112 -5.11 14.49 -5.62
CA ALA A 112 -4.55 15.74 -5.14
C ALA A 112 -4.85 16.94 -6.07
N GLU A 113 -4.95 18.12 -5.45
CA GLU A 113 -5.24 19.42 -6.08
C GLU A 113 -6.64 19.66 -6.66
N ARG A 114 -7.49 18.64 -6.85
CA ARG A 114 -8.82 18.85 -7.48
C ARG A 114 -10.01 18.19 -6.79
N MET A 115 -9.81 17.16 -5.97
CA MET A 115 -10.90 16.60 -5.18
C MET A 115 -11.24 17.53 -4.02
N SER A 116 -12.54 17.79 -3.82
CA SER A 116 -13.04 18.52 -2.66
C SER A 116 -12.72 17.76 -1.37
N PHE A 117 -12.57 18.49 -0.26
CA PHE A 117 -12.28 17.86 1.03
C PHE A 117 -13.43 16.95 1.50
N GLY A 118 -14.68 17.37 1.33
CA GLY A 118 -15.85 16.56 1.66
C GLY A 118 -15.95 15.29 0.81
N GLY A 119 -15.63 15.36 -0.49
CA GLY A 119 -15.55 14.17 -1.34
C GLY A 119 -14.49 13.19 -0.84
N TYR A 120 -13.30 13.70 -0.50
CA TYR A 120 -12.22 12.88 0.04
C TYR A 120 -12.60 12.23 1.37
N PHE A 121 -13.23 12.96 2.28
CA PHE A 121 -13.72 12.45 3.56
C PHE A 121 -14.66 11.25 3.37
N ILE A 122 -15.64 11.37 2.47
CA ILE A 122 -16.59 10.28 2.18
C ILE A 122 -15.87 9.07 1.59
N THR A 123 -14.95 9.29 0.65
CA THR A 123 -14.15 8.20 0.07
C THR A 123 -13.32 7.50 1.13
N ALA A 124 -12.67 8.23 2.04
CA ALA A 124 -11.90 7.66 3.14
C ALA A 124 -12.77 6.83 4.08
N VAL A 125 -13.97 7.33 4.44
CA VAL A 125 -14.94 6.58 5.27
C VAL A 125 -15.36 5.29 4.58
N VAL A 126 -15.76 5.34 3.31
CA VAL A 126 -16.24 4.15 2.58
C VAL A 126 -15.12 3.14 2.36
N LEU A 127 -13.91 3.61 2.05
CA LEU A 127 -12.77 2.73 1.83
C LEU A 127 -12.36 2.01 3.11
N SER A 128 -12.14 2.75 4.20
CA SER A 128 -11.70 2.20 5.50
C SER A 128 -12.74 1.36 6.23
N SER A 129 -14.04 1.63 6.02
CA SER A 129 -15.12 0.93 6.71
C SER A 129 -15.78 -0.18 5.90
N CYS A 130 -15.69 -0.17 4.56
CA CYS A 130 -16.39 -1.13 3.70
C CYS A 130 -15.48 -1.80 2.67
N ILE A 131 -14.89 -1.05 1.73
CA ILE A 131 -14.21 -1.64 0.56
C ILE A 131 -12.96 -2.41 0.99
N TYR A 132 -12.04 -1.77 1.72
CA TYR A 132 -10.83 -2.40 2.23
C TYR A 132 -11.14 -3.62 3.11
N PRO A 133 -11.93 -3.50 4.20
CA PRO A 133 -12.13 -4.64 5.10
C PRO A 133 -12.91 -5.80 4.47
N THR A 134 -13.84 -5.54 3.54
CA THR A 134 -14.53 -6.62 2.82
C THR A 134 -13.55 -7.40 1.94
N THR A 135 -12.72 -6.68 1.18
CA THR A 135 -11.72 -7.32 0.32
C THR A 135 -10.65 -8.03 1.15
N GLY A 136 -10.25 -7.44 2.27
CA GLY A 136 -9.39 -8.03 3.28
C GLY A 136 -9.97 -9.31 3.86
N HIS A 137 -11.27 -9.37 4.17
CA HIS A 137 -11.89 -10.61 4.65
C HIS A 137 -11.77 -11.76 3.66
N TRP A 138 -11.83 -11.49 2.35
CA TRP A 138 -11.74 -12.54 1.34
C TRP A 138 -10.39 -13.24 1.38
N VAL A 139 -9.32 -12.52 1.69
CA VAL A 139 -7.92 -12.98 1.61
C VAL A 139 -7.32 -13.30 2.98
N TRP A 140 -7.61 -12.50 4.00
CA TRP A 140 -7.03 -12.57 5.36
C TRP A 140 -8.07 -12.88 6.44
N GLY A 141 -9.35 -13.02 6.08
CA GLY A 141 -10.37 -13.45 7.02
C GLY A 141 -10.02 -14.84 7.59
N GLY A 142 -10.05 -14.96 8.92
CA GLY A 142 -9.64 -16.18 9.63
C GLY A 142 -8.20 -16.20 10.15
N LEU A 143 -7.40 -15.15 9.91
CA LEU A 143 -6.03 -15.06 10.45
C LEU A 143 -5.97 -14.68 11.94
N TRP A 144 -6.97 -13.96 12.45
CA TRP A 144 -6.95 -13.42 13.82
C TRP A 144 -7.43 -14.43 14.87
N PHE A 145 -8.52 -15.14 14.61
CA PHE A 145 -9.03 -16.21 15.46
C PHE A 145 -9.68 -17.32 14.63
N ASP A 146 -9.91 -18.46 15.28
CA ASP A 146 -10.48 -19.65 14.64
C ASP A 146 -11.90 -19.39 14.11
N THR A 147 -12.03 -19.29 12.79
CA THR A 147 -13.29 -19.17 12.05
C THR A 147 -13.10 -19.69 10.63
N THR A 148 -14.17 -19.84 9.84
CA THR A 148 -14.00 -20.24 8.43
C THR A 148 -13.22 -19.13 7.69
N PRO A 149 -12.13 -19.46 6.99
CA PRO A 149 -11.37 -18.45 6.30
C PRO A 149 -12.14 -17.77 5.17
N GLY A 150 -11.66 -16.62 4.73
CA GLY A 150 -12.14 -15.91 3.54
C GLY A 150 -12.20 -16.79 2.29
N TRP A 151 -13.09 -16.48 1.34
CA TRP A 151 -13.27 -17.34 0.17
C TRP A 151 -12.05 -17.41 -0.75
N LEU A 152 -11.27 -16.33 -0.91
CA LEU A 152 -10.01 -16.35 -1.67
C LEU A 152 -8.92 -17.11 -0.91
N HIS A 153 -8.84 -16.95 0.42
CA HIS A 153 -7.94 -17.75 1.25
C HIS A 153 -8.18 -19.25 1.07
N ARG A 154 -9.46 -19.68 1.05
CA ARG A 154 -9.83 -21.09 0.80
C ARG A 154 -9.47 -21.58 -0.61
N LEU A 155 -9.29 -20.68 -1.57
CA LEU A 155 -8.80 -21.00 -2.91
C LEU A 155 -7.27 -20.92 -3.01
N HIS A 156 -6.57 -20.77 -1.87
CA HIS A 156 -5.12 -20.62 -1.79
C HIS A 156 -4.59 -19.38 -2.52
N PHE A 157 -5.39 -18.31 -2.58
CA PHE A 157 -4.89 -17.01 -3.02
C PHE A 157 -3.87 -16.49 -2.01
N HIS A 158 -2.66 -16.21 -2.47
CA HIS A 158 -1.56 -15.73 -1.63
C HIS A 158 -1.31 -14.24 -1.86
N ASP A 159 -1.45 -13.47 -0.79
CA ASP A 159 -1.03 -12.07 -0.73
C ASP A 159 -0.53 -11.80 0.68
N PHE A 160 0.77 -11.99 0.90
CA PHE A 160 1.38 -12.03 2.22
C PHE A 160 1.19 -10.74 3.01
N ALA A 161 1.56 -9.59 2.43
CA ALA A 161 1.46 -8.29 3.08
C ALA A 161 0.55 -7.29 2.34
N GLY A 162 -0.02 -7.62 1.17
CA GLY A 162 -1.07 -6.78 0.56
C GLY A 162 -0.68 -6.03 -0.72
N SER A 163 -0.04 -6.68 -1.69
CA SER A 163 0.05 -6.10 -3.06
C SER A 163 -1.33 -5.91 -3.68
N THR A 164 -2.23 -6.84 -3.39
CA THR A 164 -3.64 -6.74 -3.76
C THR A 164 -4.43 -6.04 -2.67
N VAL A 165 -4.45 -6.59 -1.45
CA VAL A 165 -5.38 -6.19 -0.38
C VAL A 165 -5.22 -4.73 0.03
N VAL A 166 -3.98 -4.21 0.08
CA VAL A 166 -3.71 -2.81 0.44
C VAL A 166 -3.51 -1.97 -0.81
N HIS A 167 -2.48 -2.31 -1.61
CA HIS A 167 -2.04 -1.43 -2.68
C HIS A 167 -3.01 -1.39 -3.86
N SER A 168 -3.39 -2.55 -4.41
CA SER A 168 -4.30 -2.60 -5.54
C SER A 168 -5.69 -2.09 -5.16
N VAL A 169 -6.26 -2.49 -4.02
CA VAL A 169 -7.59 -2.03 -3.59
C VAL A 169 -7.65 -0.51 -3.39
N GLY A 170 -6.68 0.06 -2.68
CA GLY A 170 -6.59 1.51 -2.51
C GLY A 170 -6.44 2.22 -3.86
N ALA A 171 -5.62 1.68 -4.76
CA ALA A 171 -5.34 2.29 -6.05
C ALA A 171 -6.45 2.06 -7.10
N TRP A 172 -7.26 1.01 -7.02
CA TRP A 172 -8.48 0.84 -7.83
C TRP A 172 -9.53 1.87 -7.42
N THR A 173 -9.67 2.13 -6.11
CA THR A 173 -10.52 3.20 -5.59
C THR A 173 -10.04 4.57 -6.09
N ALA A 174 -8.72 4.81 -6.03
CA ALA A 174 -8.10 6.01 -6.55
C ALA A 174 -8.31 6.16 -8.06
N PHE A 175 -8.14 5.09 -8.82
CA PHE A 175 -8.31 5.07 -10.27
C PHE A 175 -9.75 5.43 -10.67
N ALA A 176 -10.75 4.83 -10.00
CA ALA A 176 -12.14 5.20 -10.21
C ALA A 176 -12.40 6.68 -9.91
N ALA A 177 -11.84 7.21 -8.82
CA ALA A 177 -11.99 8.62 -8.45
C ALA A 177 -11.39 9.57 -9.51
N ILE A 178 -10.18 9.30 -10.02
CA ILE A 178 -9.55 10.18 -11.02
C ILE A 178 -10.24 10.12 -12.38
N LEU A 179 -10.87 8.99 -12.74
CA LEU A 179 -11.69 8.87 -13.95
C LEU A 179 -12.97 9.71 -13.87
N ILE A 180 -13.60 9.79 -12.69
CA ILE A 180 -14.82 10.56 -12.46
C ILE A 180 -14.52 12.06 -12.35
N ILE A 181 -13.51 12.44 -11.56
CA ILE A 181 -13.17 13.85 -11.30
C ILE A 181 -12.49 14.47 -12.52
N GLY A 182 -11.75 13.68 -13.28
CA GLY A 182 -11.00 14.12 -14.44
C GLY A 182 -9.69 14.83 -14.11
N PRO A 183 -9.02 15.38 -15.16
CA PRO A 183 -7.67 15.90 -15.03
C PRO A 183 -7.59 17.27 -14.37
N ARG A 184 -6.44 17.58 -13.74
CA ARG A 184 -6.18 18.92 -13.20
C ARG A 184 -6.19 19.95 -14.32
N LEU A 185 -6.74 21.14 -14.00
CA LEU A 185 -6.78 22.26 -14.92
C LEU A 185 -5.36 22.61 -15.43
N GLY A 186 -5.23 22.66 -16.76
CA GLY A 186 -3.98 22.98 -17.45
C GLY A 186 -3.00 21.81 -17.61
N ARG A 187 -3.35 20.60 -17.17
CA ARG A 187 -2.49 19.41 -17.35
C ARG A 187 -2.41 18.94 -18.81
N PHE A 188 -3.54 18.96 -19.52
CA PHE A 188 -3.68 18.49 -20.90
C PHE A 188 -4.30 19.58 -21.81
N GLY A 189 -4.11 19.44 -23.13
CA GLY A 189 -4.64 20.35 -24.15
C GLY A 189 -3.61 21.34 -24.75
N PRO A 190 -4.01 22.19 -25.72
CA PRO A 190 -3.09 23.01 -26.51
C PRO A 190 -2.25 24.02 -25.71
N ARG A 191 -2.77 24.46 -24.55
CA ARG A 191 -2.10 25.38 -23.62
C ARG A 191 -1.57 24.69 -22.37
N SER A 192 -1.43 23.35 -22.41
CA SER A 192 -0.99 22.58 -21.26
C SER A 192 0.41 22.97 -20.82
N LYS A 193 0.64 22.97 -19.51
CA LYS A 193 1.98 23.01 -18.93
C LYS A 193 2.20 21.76 -18.08
N GLN A 194 3.44 21.29 -18.05
CA GLN A 194 3.81 20.26 -17.09
C GLN A 194 3.55 20.79 -15.67
N ILE A 195 2.92 19.96 -14.84
CA ILE A 195 2.71 20.26 -13.42
C ILE A 195 3.85 19.57 -12.69
N ASP A 196 4.84 20.36 -12.27
CA ASP A 196 5.98 19.86 -11.51
C ASP A 196 5.74 19.99 -10.01
N GLY A 197 6.33 19.07 -9.25
CA GLY A 197 6.35 19.12 -7.80
C GLY A 197 7.13 20.33 -7.30
N HIS A 198 6.62 20.99 -6.26
CA HIS A 198 7.24 22.21 -5.74
C HIS A 198 8.48 21.95 -4.86
N ASN A 199 8.64 20.74 -4.31
CA ASN A 199 9.75 20.40 -3.43
C ASN A 199 10.11 18.89 -3.54
N LEU A 200 10.94 18.57 -4.53
CA LEU A 200 11.41 17.20 -4.76
C LEU A 200 12.24 16.61 -3.61
N PRO A 201 13.12 17.36 -2.90
CA PRO A 201 13.80 16.84 -1.72
C PRO A 201 12.86 16.31 -0.64
N ILE A 202 11.76 17.02 -0.34
CA ILE A 202 10.73 16.54 0.60
C ILE A 202 10.01 15.32 0.03
N ALA A 203 9.76 15.28 -1.28
CA ALA A 203 9.17 14.09 -1.89
C ALA A 203 10.07 12.85 -1.76
N VAL A 204 11.37 13.02 -1.97
CA VAL A 204 12.39 11.96 -1.80
C VAL A 204 12.48 11.50 -0.34
N LEU A 205 12.43 12.43 0.63
CA LEU A 205 12.32 12.08 2.04
C LEU A 205 11.08 11.21 2.31
N GLY A 206 9.95 11.54 1.67
CA GLY A 206 8.74 10.73 1.71
C GLY A 206 8.99 9.28 1.27
N VAL A 207 9.68 9.07 0.15
CA VAL A 207 10.03 7.71 -0.33
C VAL A 207 10.90 6.96 0.67
N PHE A 208 11.87 7.62 1.31
CA PHE A 208 12.70 6.97 2.33
C PHE A 208 11.90 6.55 3.57
N LEU A 209 10.97 7.40 4.03
CA LEU A 209 10.06 7.06 5.13
C LEU A 209 9.13 5.90 4.76
N LEU A 210 8.62 5.89 3.52
CA LEU A 210 7.82 4.77 3.00
C LEU A 210 8.62 3.47 2.96
N TRP A 211 9.85 3.49 2.46
CA TRP A 211 10.73 2.32 2.45
C TRP A 211 10.99 1.83 3.88
N PHE A 212 11.35 2.73 4.78
CA PHE A 212 11.59 2.39 6.18
C PHE A 212 10.36 1.73 6.83
N GLY A 213 9.17 2.29 6.63
CA GLY A 213 7.91 1.69 7.08
C GLY A 213 7.61 0.35 6.43
N TRP A 214 8.04 0.13 5.19
CA TRP A 214 7.87 -1.13 4.46
C TRP A 214 8.57 -2.33 5.11
N PHE A 215 9.64 -2.09 5.87
CA PHE A 215 10.26 -3.15 6.68
C PHE A 215 9.31 -3.65 7.77
N GLY A 216 8.57 -2.73 8.42
CA GLY A 216 7.51 -3.10 9.34
C GLY A 216 6.32 -3.74 8.62
N PHE A 217 5.96 -3.20 7.44
CA PHE A 217 4.85 -3.68 6.62
C PHE A 217 5.04 -5.17 6.26
N ASN A 218 6.14 -5.51 5.61
CA ASN A 218 6.39 -6.90 5.20
C ASN A 218 6.86 -7.76 6.37
N GLY A 219 7.77 -7.26 7.21
CA GLY A 219 8.30 -8.05 8.33
C GLY A 219 7.23 -8.41 9.37
N GLY A 220 6.31 -7.48 9.65
CA GLY A 220 5.24 -7.66 10.64
C GLY A 220 4.12 -8.59 10.18
N SER A 221 3.94 -8.82 8.88
CA SER A 221 2.94 -9.74 8.32
C SER A 221 3.21 -11.22 8.65
N THR A 222 4.33 -11.51 9.29
CA THR A 222 4.60 -12.81 9.94
C THR A 222 3.81 -13.01 11.23
N PHE A 223 3.32 -11.92 11.85
CA PHE A 223 2.67 -11.87 13.17
C PHE A 223 3.49 -12.44 14.34
N ALA A 224 4.78 -12.75 14.11
CA ALA A 224 5.70 -13.34 15.08
C ALA A 224 7.16 -13.12 14.62
N PHE A 225 8.10 -13.05 15.56
CA PHE A 225 9.52 -12.91 15.20
C PHE A 225 10.14 -14.29 14.93
N THR A 226 10.18 -14.67 13.65
CA THR A 226 10.67 -15.99 13.20
C THR A 226 11.92 -15.88 12.32
N ASP A 227 12.56 -17.01 12.03
CA ASP A 227 13.73 -17.09 11.14
C ASP A 227 13.44 -16.65 9.69
N GLN A 228 12.16 -16.51 9.31
CA GLN A 228 11.79 -15.99 7.99
C GLN A 228 11.92 -14.47 7.90
N VAL A 229 11.81 -13.75 9.02
CA VAL A 229 11.79 -12.28 9.07
C VAL A 229 13.01 -11.67 8.37
N PRO A 230 14.26 -12.07 8.64
CA PRO A 230 15.43 -11.50 7.97
C PRO A 230 15.37 -11.64 6.44
N ARG A 231 14.92 -12.80 5.92
CA ARG A 231 14.79 -13.02 4.47
C ARG A 231 13.71 -12.11 3.87
N ILE A 232 12.57 -11.96 4.52
CA ILE A 232 11.49 -11.06 4.11
C ILE A 232 11.99 -9.61 4.00
N LEU A 233 12.78 -9.15 4.99
CA LEU A 233 13.37 -7.80 4.96
C LEU A 233 14.40 -7.63 3.84
N VAL A 234 15.23 -8.64 3.58
CA VAL A 234 16.16 -8.64 2.43
C VAL A 234 15.40 -8.58 1.11
N ASN A 235 14.37 -9.40 0.94
CA ASN A 235 13.52 -9.41 -0.25
C ASN A 235 12.85 -8.04 -0.48
N THR A 236 12.38 -7.42 0.60
CA THR A 236 11.81 -6.07 0.58
C THR A 236 12.82 -5.04 0.09
N ALA A 237 14.04 -5.04 0.65
CA ALA A 237 15.10 -4.12 0.24
C ALA A 237 15.53 -4.35 -1.22
N GLN A 238 15.69 -5.60 -1.65
CA GLN A 238 16.06 -5.93 -3.03
C GLN A 238 14.97 -5.51 -4.02
N GLY A 239 13.69 -5.72 -3.69
CA GLY A 239 12.57 -5.29 -4.52
C GLY A 239 12.54 -3.78 -4.75
N GLY A 240 12.62 -2.99 -3.68
CA GLY A 240 12.66 -1.52 -3.77
C GLY A 240 13.88 -0.99 -4.54
N ALA A 241 15.06 -1.55 -4.27
CA ALA A 241 16.30 -1.15 -4.93
C ALA A 241 16.26 -1.46 -6.44
N ALA A 242 15.88 -2.69 -6.80
CA ALA A 242 15.80 -3.12 -8.18
C ALA A 242 14.73 -2.34 -8.97
N GLY A 243 13.58 -2.04 -8.35
CA GLY A 243 12.55 -1.19 -8.96
C GLY A 243 13.03 0.23 -9.25
N GLY A 244 13.72 0.86 -8.29
CA GLY A 244 14.30 2.19 -8.49
C GLY A 244 15.36 2.23 -9.59
N LEU A 245 16.28 1.26 -9.61
CA LEU A 245 17.32 1.15 -10.64
C LEU A 245 16.72 0.87 -12.03
N ALA A 246 15.74 -0.03 -12.11
CA ALA A 246 15.08 -0.34 -13.38
C ALA A 246 14.29 0.87 -13.91
N ALA A 247 13.62 1.64 -13.03
CA ALA A 247 12.99 2.90 -13.42
C ALA A 247 14.00 3.97 -13.84
N LEU A 248 15.16 4.08 -13.18
CA LEU A 248 16.26 4.96 -13.63
C LEU A 248 16.71 4.62 -15.05
N ILE A 249 16.97 3.35 -15.33
CA ILE A 249 17.36 2.88 -16.67
C ILE A 249 16.23 3.17 -17.68
N THR A 250 14.99 2.83 -17.34
CA THR A 250 13.82 3.01 -18.21
C THR A 250 13.58 4.48 -18.55
N THR A 251 13.70 5.37 -17.56
CA THR A 251 13.57 6.82 -17.77
C THR A 251 14.70 7.36 -18.64
N TRP A 252 15.93 6.85 -18.50
CA TRP A 252 17.03 7.22 -19.39
C TRP A 252 16.78 6.81 -20.84
N ILE A 253 16.26 5.61 -21.07
CA ILE A 253 15.94 5.10 -22.40
C ILE A 253 14.80 5.91 -23.04
N ILE A 254 13.73 6.16 -22.29
CA ILE A 254 12.50 6.80 -22.80
C ILE A 254 12.64 8.32 -22.90
N HIS A 255 13.15 8.97 -21.85
CA HIS A 255 13.17 10.43 -21.71
C HIS A 255 14.54 11.05 -21.98
N ARG A 256 15.58 10.24 -22.23
CA ARG A 256 16.97 10.68 -22.45
C ARG A 256 17.60 11.42 -21.26
N ARG A 257 16.97 11.36 -20.08
CA ARG A 257 17.44 11.89 -18.81
C ARG A 257 16.72 11.23 -17.63
N PRO A 258 17.33 11.16 -16.44
CA PRO A 258 16.65 10.77 -15.21
C PRO A 258 15.44 11.66 -14.93
N GLN A 259 14.33 11.05 -14.52
CA GLN A 259 13.12 11.74 -14.09
C GLN A 259 12.85 11.36 -12.63
N VAL A 260 13.16 12.27 -11.70
CA VAL A 260 13.10 11.98 -10.25
C VAL A 260 11.74 11.42 -9.81
N PRO A 261 10.57 11.97 -10.22
CA PRO A 261 9.28 11.40 -9.84
C PRO A 261 9.06 9.96 -10.32
N LEU A 262 9.52 9.63 -11.52
CA LEU A 262 9.37 8.27 -12.07
C LEU A 262 10.30 7.28 -11.39
N ILE A 263 11.51 7.71 -11.00
CA ILE A 263 12.44 6.87 -10.23
C ILE A 263 11.90 6.63 -8.82
N MET A 264 11.37 7.66 -8.15
CA MET A 264 10.69 7.55 -6.86
C MET A 264 9.54 6.55 -6.92
N ASN A 265 8.67 6.66 -7.92
CA ASN A 265 7.58 5.71 -8.12
C ASN A 265 8.07 4.32 -8.52
N GLY A 266 9.22 4.20 -9.18
CA GLY A 266 9.89 2.94 -9.44
C GLY A 266 10.34 2.22 -8.17
N VAL A 267 10.86 2.95 -7.18
CA VAL A 267 11.19 2.40 -5.85
C VAL A 267 9.92 1.91 -5.16
N ILE A 268 8.87 2.74 -5.10
CA ILE A 268 7.59 2.37 -4.47
C ILE A 268 6.97 1.17 -5.20
N GLY A 269 6.92 1.19 -6.52
CA GLY A 269 6.41 0.09 -7.34
C GLY A 269 7.21 -1.20 -7.15
N GLY A 270 8.53 -1.10 -6.95
CA GLY A 270 9.37 -2.24 -6.60
C GLY A 270 9.03 -2.84 -5.23
N LEU A 271 8.82 -1.99 -4.22
CA LEU A 271 8.38 -2.40 -2.89
C LEU A 271 6.98 -3.05 -2.93
N VAL A 272 6.03 -2.45 -3.66
CA VAL A 272 4.70 -3.03 -3.89
C VAL A 272 4.82 -4.40 -4.57
N SER A 273 5.67 -4.53 -5.59
CA SER A 273 5.78 -5.77 -6.38
C SER A 273 6.28 -6.98 -5.59
N VAL A 274 6.96 -6.78 -4.46
CA VAL A 274 7.41 -7.89 -3.60
C VAL A 274 6.47 -8.13 -2.42
N THR A 275 5.51 -7.25 -2.16
CA THR A 275 4.67 -7.27 -0.95
C THR A 275 3.78 -8.53 -0.85
N ALA A 276 3.37 -9.11 -1.98
CA ALA A 276 2.51 -10.29 -1.99
C ALA A 276 3.26 -11.60 -1.75
N GLY A 277 4.58 -11.63 -1.97
CA GLY A 277 5.34 -12.88 -1.97
C GLY A 277 6.73 -12.78 -1.36
N CYS A 278 7.06 -11.72 -0.63
CA CYS A 278 8.38 -11.57 -0.02
C CYS A 278 8.68 -12.65 1.03
N ASP A 279 7.67 -13.37 1.51
CA ASP A 279 7.77 -14.58 2.32
C ASP A 279 8.14 -15.83 1.50
N PHE A 280 7.66 -15.93 0.26
CA PHE A 280 7.87 -17.08 -0.63
C PHE A 280 9.00 -16.91 -1.65
N MET A 281 9.40 -15.68 -1.97
CA MET A 281 10.39 -15.43 -3.01
C MET A 281 11.83 -15.70 -2.53
N ILE A 282 12.68 -16.20 -3.42
CA ILE A 282 14.13 -16.09 -3.23
C ILE A 282 14.59 -14.62 -3.43
N PRO A 283 15.70 -14.18 -2.82
CA PRO A 283 16.19 -12.81 -2.96
C PRO A 283 16.39 -12.32 -4.40
N LEU A 284 16.88 -13.20 -5.28
CA LEU A 284 17.01 -12.88 -6.70
C LEU A 284 15.64 -12.71 -7.39
N GLY A 285 14.66 -13.51 -7.00
CA GLY A 285 13.28 -13.43 -7.47
C GLY A 285 12.61 -12.13 -7.03
N ALA A 286 12.82 -11.72 -5.78
CA ALA A 286 12.37 -10.43 -5.28
C ALA A 286 12.99 -9.24 -6.05
N ALA A 287 14.28 -9.32 -6.39
CA ALA A 287 14.93 -8.32 -7.24
C ALA A 287 14.30 -8.26 -8.65
N TRP A 288 13.99 -9.40 -9.26
CA TRP A 288 13.31 -9.43 -10.58
C TRP A 288 11.88 -8.91 -10.52
N ALA A 289 11.10 -9.31 -9.52
CA ALA A 289 9.77 -8.79 -9.28
C ALA A 289 9.81 -7.26 -9.13
N GLY A 290 10.75 -6.74 -8.34
CA GLY A 290 10.98 -5.31 -8.17
C GLY A 290 11.38 -4.59 -9.47
N ALA A 291 12.35 -5.12 -10.21
CA ALA A 291 12.82 -4.53 -11.46
C ALA A 291 11.71 -4.44 -12.52
N ILE A 292 10.94 -5.52 -12.70
CA ILE A 292 9.79 -5.51 -13.62
C ILE A 292 8.73 -4.52 -13.14
N GLY A 293 8.47 -4.46 -11.83
CA GLY A 293 7.62 -3.44 -11.21
C GLY A 293 8.04 -2.02 -11.56
N GLY A 294 9.33 -1.68 -11.43
CA GLY A 294 9.86 -0.36 -11.76
C GLY A 294 9.71 0.03 -13.23
N ILE A 295 9.91 -0.94 -14.14
CA ILE A 295 9.67 -0.76 -15.59
C ILE A 295 8.18 -0.50 -15.85
N LEU A 296 7.31 -1.37 -15.33
CA LEU A 296 5.86 -1.28 -15.50
C LEU A 296 5.31 0.04 -14.94
N CYS A 297 5.81 0.48 -13.79
CA CYS A 297 5.45 1.76 -13.19
C CYS A 297 5.78 2.92 -14.15
N THR A 298 7.01 2.95 -14.67
CA THR A 298 7.44 4.02 -15.60
C THR A 298 6.63 4.02 -16.90
N VAL A 299 6.40 2.84 -17.49
CA VAL A 299 5.66 2.69 -18.76
C VAL A 299 4.18 3.03 -18.58
N SER A 300 3.54 2.55 -17.51
CA SER A 300 2.13 2.83 -17.24
C SER A 300 1.87 4.30 -16.90
N ALA A 301 2.78 4.99 -16.21
CA ALA A 301 2.69 6.43 -16.00
C ALA A 301 2.65 7.20 -17.34
N ARG A 302 3.46 6.77 -18.31
CA ARG A 302 3.42 7.31 -19.68
C ARG A 302 2.10 7.00 -20.39
N LEU A 303 1.59 5.78 -20.27
CA LEU A 303 0.32 5.37 -20.87
C LEU A 303 -0.85 6.21 -20.34
N LEU A 304 -0.96 6.41 -19.02
CA LEU A 304 -2.00 7.26 -18.43
C LEU A 304 -1.98 8.67 -19.02
N SER A 305 -0.79 9.26 -19.15
CA SER A 305 -0.63 10.58 -19.77
C SER A 305 -1.04 10.62 -21.25
N GLN A 306 -0.87 9.52 -22.00
CA GLN A 306 -1.32 9.44 -23.40
C GLN A 306 -2.85 9.38 -23.51
N TYR A 307 -3.51 8.77 -22.53
CA TYR A 307 -4.97 8.73 -22.44
C TYR A 307 -5.58 9.94 -21.71
N ASN A 308 -4.78 10.98 -21.43
CA ASN A 308 -5.19 12.16 -20.67
C ASN A 308 -5.80 11.83 -19.28
N ILE A 309 -5.32 10.75 -18.66
CA ILE A 309 -5.66 10.40 -17.28
C ILE A 309 -4.61 11.03 -16.37
N ASP A 310 -5.05 11.94 -15.51
CA ASP A 310 -4.16 12.68 -14.61
C ASP A 310 -4.14 12.05 -13.23
N ASP A 311 -3.06 11.32 -12.96
CA ASP A 311 -2.68 10.88 -11.63
C ASP A 311 -1.64 11.86 -11.07
N ALA A 312 -1.93 12.49 -9.94
CA ALA A 312 -1.14 13.61 -9.47
C ALA A 312 0.26 13.22 -8.95
N VAL A 313 0.41 12.02 -8.40
CA VAL A 313 1.68 11.54 -7.83
C VAL A 313 2.12 10.19 -8.41
N GLY A 314 1.30 9.54 -9.24
CA GLY A 314 1.61 8.24 -9.85
C GLY A 314 1.20 7.04 -9.00
N VAL A 315 0.06 7.17 -8.31
CA VAL A 315 -0.55 6.10 -7.51
C VAL A 315 -0.91 4.87 -8.33
N VAL A 316 -1.58 5.05 -9.46
CA VAL A 316 -2.06 3.96 -10.32
C VAL A 316 -0.88 3.14 -10.84
N PRO A 317 0.19 3.73 -11.41
CA PRO A 317 1.39 3.00 -11.75
C PRO A 317 2.03 2.26 -10.56
N ALA A 318 2.27 2.96 -9.44
CA ALA A 318 3.05 2.43 -8.34
C ALA A 318 2.32 1.40 -7.47
N HIS A 319 0.99 1.50 -7.36
CA HIS A 319 0.20 0.66 -6.46
C HIS A 319 -0.77 -0.27 -7.20
N LEU A 320 -1.45 0.18 -8.26
CA LEU A 320 -2.39 -0.66 -9.01
C LEU A 320 -1.65 -1.58 -9.96
N VAL A 321 -0.83 -1.03 -10.86
CA VAL A 321 -0.13 -1.83 -11.87
C VAL A 321 0.90 -2.74 -11.21
N CYS A 322 1.72 -2.19 -10.32
CA CYS A 322 2.69 -2.98 -9.57
C CYS A 322 2.04 -3.92 -8.54
N GLY A 323 0.86 -3.59 -7.99
CA GLY A 323 0.15 -4.47 -7.08
C GLY A 323 -0.39 -5.72 -7.77
N VAL A 324 -1.02 -5.54 -8.95
CA VAL A 324 -1.43 -6.64 -9.82
C VAL A 324 -0.22 -7.46 -10.25
N TRP A 325 0.86 -6.82 -10.69
CA TRP A 325 2.10 -7.51 -11.05
C TRP A 325 2.68 -8.30 -9.87
N GLY A 326 2.77 -7.70 -8.69
CA GLY A 326 3.34 -8.35 -7.51
C GLY A 326 2.60 -9.62 -7.12
N THR A 327 1.26 -9.59 -7.16
CA THR A 327 0.43 -10.78 -6.95
C THR A 327 0.64 -11.84 -8.04
N LEU A 328 0.76 -11.45 -9.31
CA LEU A 328 1.06 -12.39 -10.40
C LEU A 328 2.50 -12.92 -10.36
N ALA A 329 3.43 -12.17 -9.75
CA ALA A 329 4.83 -12.53 -9.65
C ALA A 329 5.09 -13.59 -8.58
N VAL A 330 4.20 -13.73 -7.58
CA VAL A 330 4.32 -14.75 -6.51
C VAL A 330 4.66 -16.13 -7.07
N PRO A 331 3.83 -16.77 -7.92
CA PRO A 331 4.11 -18.12 -8.42
C PRO A 331 5.33 -18.22 -9.33
N LEU A 332 5.84 -17.11 -9.88
CA LEU A 332 6.97 -17.11 -10.83
C LEU A 332 8.32 -17.21 -10.13
N PHE A 333 8.38 -16.80 -8.86
CA PHE A 333 9.63 -16.61 -8.14
C PHE A 333 9.67 -17.33 -6.78
N ILE A 334 8.76 -18.28 -6.57
CA ILE A 334 8.72 -19.14 -5.36
C ILE A 334 10.08 -19.82 -5.16
N ASP A 335 10.55 -19.81 -3.91
CA ASP A 335 11.65 -20.64 -3.46
C ASP A 335 11.25 -22.11 -3.51
N PRO A 336 11.91 -22.95 -4.33
CA PRO A 336 11.53 -24.35 -4.50
C PRO A 336 11.74 -25.19 -3.23
N LEU A 337 12.34 -24.63 -2.18
CA LEU A 337 12.51 -25.25 -0.88
C LEU A 337 11.34 -24.99 0.09
N LEU A 338 10.35 -24.17 -0.30
CA LEU A 338 9.13 -23.86 0.45
C LEU A 338 7.93 -24.70 0.00
#